data_AF-A0A1W1H7C2-F1
#
_entry.id   AF-A0A1W1H7C2-F1
#
_cell.length_a   1.000
_cell.length_b   1.000
_cell.length_c   1.000
_cell.angle_alpha   90.00
_cell.angle_beta   90.00
_cell.angle_gamma   90.00
#
_symmetry.space_group_name_H-M   'P 1'
#
loop_
_entity.id
_entity.type
_entity.pdbx_description
1 polymer ?
#
loop_
_entity_poly.entity_id
_entity_poly.type
_entity_poly.pdbx_seq_one_letter_code
_entity_poly.pdbx_strand_id
1 'polypeptide(L)'
;MSYIINALFLQLGFFYVFLNAKIKDRNRPMNFEPHFKKYEELVVTVDAIFDKVKSEYPKEVFCREKCSDCCYAIFDIPIIEAVYLNQKFNEHFSGVEKRELIDIAAKVDRSLFKMKRDAHKEAQDGKDQIQIVAKMSMERVRCPLLGKNDLCLLYKYRPLTCRVYGIPTATAGESHICGRTNFKQGEQYPTLNMDSLYSKLQLISAEMTADLKATNIKVCEMLIPVSMALITDFNEAFFGIE
;
A
#
# COMPACT_ATOMS: atom_id res chain seq x y z
N MET A 1 3.89 -3.33 14.94
CA MET A 1 5.26 -2.75 15.01
C MET A 1 6.31 -3.54 14.24
N SER A 2 6.36 -4.88 14.35
CA SER A 2 7.39 -5.74 13.69
C SER A 2 7.28 -5.80 12.14
N TYR A 3 6.08 -5.60 11.57
CA TYR A 3 5.85 -5.68 10.11
C TYR A 3 6.48 -4.54 9.29
N ILE A 4 6.48 -3.30 9.78
CA ILE A 4 7.07 -2.15 9.07
C ILE A 4 8.59 -2.32 8.95
N ILE A 5 9.21 -2.88 9.99
CA ILE A 5 10.67 -3.08 10.06
C ILE A 5 11.08 -4.28 9.20
N ASN A 6 10.39 -5.42 9.30
CA ASN A 6 10.66 -6.57 8.42
C ASN A 6 10.47 -6.24 6.94
N ALA A 7 9.48 -5.39 6.60
CA ALA A 7 9.29 -4.91 5.23
C ALA A 7 10.43 -3.99 4.73
N LEU A 8 10.96 -3.13 5.61
CA LEU A 8 12.15 -2.31 5.32
C LEU A 8 13.41 -3.16 5.07
N PHE A 9 13.60 -4.26 5.82
CA PHE A 9 14.71 -5.19 5.65
C PHE A 9 14.59 -6.07 4.38
N LEU A 10 13.38 -6.49 4.00
CA LEU A 10 13.14 -7.28 2.78
C LEU A 10 13.29 -6.46 1.49
N GLN A 11 12.91 -5.18 1.49
CA GLN A 11 12.92 -4.33 0.29
C GLN A 11 14.33 -4.03 -0.26
N LEU A 12 15.35 -3.90 0.60
CA LEU A 12 16.72 -3.57 0.15
C LEU A 12 17.43 -4.77 -0.51
N GLY A 13 17.12 -6.01 -0.09
CA GLY A 13 17.72 -7.23 -0.67
C GLY A 13 17.14 -7.59 -2.04
N PHE A 14 15.86 -7.30 -2.29
CA PHE A 14 15.19 -7.62 -3.55
C PHE A 14 15.64 -6.74 -4.72
N PHE A 15 15.90 -5.45 -4.47
CA PHE A 15 16.25 -4.49 -5.52
C PHE A 15 17.56 -4.83 -6.25
N TYR A 16 18.52 -5.47 -5.57
CA TYR A 16 19.80 -5.87 -6.18
C TYR A 16 19.66 -7.02 -7.20
N VAL A 17 18.62 -7.86 -7.05
CA VAL A 17 18.34 -8.96 -7.97
C VAL A 17 17.64 -8.46 -9.25
N PHE A 18 16.79 -7.43 -9.15
CA PHE A 18 15.96 -6.94 -10.25
C PHE A 18 16.72 -6.12 -11.31
N LEU A 19 17.84 -5.46 -10.95
CA LEU A 19 18.61 -4.62 -11.87
C LEU A 19 19.39 -5.40 -12.96
N ASN A 20 19.46 -6.73 -12.88
CA ASN A 20 20.26 -7.56 -13.79
C ASN A 20 19.45 -8.60 -14.60
N ALA A 21 18.12 -8.60 -14.51
CA ALA A 21 17.31 -9.54 -15.27
C ALA A 21 17.25 -9.13 -16.76
N LYS A 22 17.92 -9.90 -17.62
CA LYS A 22 17.80 -9.79 -19.08
C LYS A 22 16.33 -10.00 -19.49
N ILE A 23 15.76 -8.99 -20.12
CA ILE A 23 14.42 -9.00 -20.72
C ILE A 23 14.42 -10.06 -21.84
N LYS A 24 13.82 -11.23 -21.57
CA LYS A 24 13.31 -12.13 -22.61
C LYS A 24 11.85 -11.76 -22.80
N ASP A 25 11.52 -11.31 -24.00
CA ASP A 25 10.15 -10.98 -24.41
C ASP A 25 9.32 -12.27 -24.48
N ARG A 26 8.70 -12.63 -23.36
CA ARG A 26 7.69 -13.68 -23.23
C ARG A 26 6.55 -13.11 -22.39
N ASN A 27 5.70 -12.30 -23.01
CA ASN A 27 4.58 -11.70 -22.30
C ASN A 27 3.34 -12.59 -22.42
N ARG A 28 3.28 -13.67 -21.64
CA ARG A 28 2.02 -14.40 -21.45
C ARG A 28 1.12 -13.54 -20.55
N PRO A 29 -0.16 -13.33 -20.90
CA PRO A 29 -1.07 -12.63 -20.02
C PRO A 29 -1.26 -13.45 -18.74
N MET A 30 -0.77 -12.90 -17.63
CA MET A 30 -1.01 -13.48 -16.31
C MET A 30 -2.46 -13.20 -15.89
N ASN A 31 -3.07 -14.19 -15.26
CA ASN A 31 -4.45 -14.10 -14.82
C ASN A 31 -4.52 -13.98 -13.30
N PHE A 32 -4.91 -12.81 -12.82
CA PHE A 32 -5.08 -12.51 -11.39
C PHE A 32 -6.56 -12.49 -10.95
N GLU A 33 -7.50 -12.66 -11.88
CA GLU A 33 -8.94 -12.49 -11.64
C GLU A 33 -9.50 -13.30 -10.46
N PRO A 34 -9.11 -14.58 -10.23
CA PRO A 34 -9.60 -15.33 -9.07
C PRO A 34 -9.21 -14.68 -7.74
N HIS A 35 -8.00 -14.14 -7.65
CA HIS A 35 -7.44 -13.52 -6.44
C HIS A 35 -7.99 -12.10 -6.26
N PHE A 36 -8.26 -11.40 -7.37
CA PHE A 36 -8.93 -10.10 -7.35
C PHE A 36 -10.34 -10.21 -6.80
N LYS A 37 -11.11 -11.25 -7.15
CA LYS A 37 -12.43 -11.47 -6.54
C LYS A 37 -12.36 -11.60 -5.03
N LYS A 38 -11.41 -12.39 -4.51
CA LYS A 38 -11.19 -12.52 -3.05
C LYS A 38 -10.79 -11.19 -2.42
N TYR A 39 -9.95 -10.41 -3.10
CA TYR A 39 -9.58 -9.07 -2.64
C TYR A 39 -10.77 -8.10 -2.64
N GLU A 40 -11.61 -8.11 -3.67
CA GLU A 40 -12.79 -7.27 -3.79
C GLU A 40 -13.85 -7.61 -2.74
N GLU A 41 -14.04 -8.88 -2.40
CA GLU A 41 -14.88 -9.31 -1.27
C GLU A 41 -14.37 -8.75 0.07
N LEU A 42 -13.04 -8.73 0.26
CA LEU A 42 -12.42 -8.10 1.42
C LEU A 42 -12.62 -6.58 1.43
N VAL A 43 -12.51 -5.93 0.26
CA VAL A 43 -12.80 -4.49 0.09
C VAL A 43 -14.24 -4.18 0.51
N VAL A 44 -15.22 -4.95 0.04
CA VAL A 44 -16.64 -4.77 0.42
C VAL A 44 -16.83 -4.88 1.92
N THR A 45 -16.18 -5.86 2.55
CA THR A 45 -16.22 -6.04 4.00
C THR A 45 -15.64 -4.82 4.74
N VAL A 46 -14.52 -4.29 4.25
CA VAL A 46 -13.84 -3.14 4.85
C VAL A 46 -14.62 -1.84 4.67
N ASP A 47 -15.19 -1.62 3.50
CA ASP A 47 -16.06 -0.47 3.24
C ASP A 47 -17.29 -0.52 4.18
N ALA A 48 -17.90 -1.69 4.38
CA ALA A 48 -19.02 -1.85 5.33
C ALA A 48 -18.62 -1.55 6.78
N ILE A 49 -17.41 -1.93 7.21
CA ILE A 49 -16.89 -1.59 8.55
C ILE A 49 -16.74 -0.07 8.68
N PHE A 50 -16.14 0.58 7.68
CA PHE A 50 -15.97 2.03 7.66
C PHE A 50 -17.32 2.75 7.73
N ASP A 51 -18.28 2.33 6.91
CA ASP A 51 -19.62 2.93 6.87
C ASP A 51 -20.37 2.75 8.19
N LYS A 52 -20.23 1.59 8.84
CA LYS A 52 -20.77 1.36 10.19
C LYS A 52 -20.21 2.38 11.19
N VAL A 53 -18.89 2.51 11.30
CA VAL A 53 -18.26 3.46 12.23
C VAL A 53 -18.66 4.89 11.90
N LYS A 54 -18.71 5.25 10.62
CA LYS A 54 -19.15 6.58 10.18
C LYS A 54 -20.62 6.87 10.53
N SER A 55 -21.49 5.86 10.48
CA SER A 55 -22.90 5.99 10.85
C SER A 55 -23.10 6.14 12.36
N GLU A 56 -22.30 5.43 13.16
CA GLU A 56 -22.35 5.47 14.62
C GLU A 56 -21.67 6.75 15.18
N TYR A 57 -20.63 7.24 14.49
CA TYR A 57 -19.79 8.37 14.92
C TYR A 57 -19.62 9.44 13.83
N PRO A 58 -20.72 10.07 13.35
CA PRO A 58 -20.68 11.01 12.22
C PRO A 58 -19.99 12.34 12.55
N LYS A 59 -19.82 12.68 13.83
CA LYS A 59 -19.12 13.91 14.27
C LYS A 59 -17.61 13.70 14.37
N GLU A 60 -17.19 12.45 14.49
CA GLU A 60 -15.81 11.99 14.64
C GLU A 60 -15.17 11.67 13.30
N VAL A 61 -15.94 11.07 12.38
CA VAL A 61 -15.49 10.67 11.05
C VAL A 61 -15.76 11.77 10.01
N PHE A 62 -14.73 12.56 9.70
CA PHE A 62 -14.82 13.59 8.64
C PHE A 62 -14.44 13.10 7.24
N CYS A 63 -13.97 11.85 7.12
CA CYS A 63 -13.53 11.31 5.85
C CYS A 63 -14.68 11.25 4.83
N ARG A 64 -14.42 11.89 3.69
CA ARG A 64 -15.28 12.01 2.52
C ARG A 64 -14.39 12.16 1.28
N GLU A 65 -14.99 12.05 0.09
CA GLU A 65 -14.30 12.43 -1.13
C GLU A 65 -13.68 13.82 -1.00
N LYS A 66 -12.48 14.00 -1.57
CA LYS A 66 -11.66 15.21 -1.46
C LYS A 66 -11.06 15.48 -0.07
N CYS A 67 -11.23 14.59 0.92
CA CYS A 67 -10.34 14.56 2.07
C CYS A 67 -9.02 13.91 1.64
N SER A 68 -7.97 14.70 1.43
CA SER A 68 -6.69 14.24 0.89
C SER A 68 -5.65 13.86 1.95
N ASP A 69 -5.99 13.77 3.23
CA ASP A 69 -5.00 13.54 4.29
C ASP A 69 -4.27 12.20 4.17
N CYS A 70 -5.01 11.13 3.83
CA CYS A 70 -4.42 9.82 3.55
C CYS A 70 -3.46 9.84 2.35
N CYS A 71 -3.61 10.80 1.44
CA CYS A 71 -2.73 10.95 0.28
C CYS A 71 -1.37 11.59 0.61
N TYR A 72 -1.14 11.94 1.88
CA TYR A 72 0.16 12.38 2.40
C TYR A 72 0.73 11.41 3.44
N ALA A 73 0.04 10.29 3.70
CA ALA A 73 0.52 9.25 4.60
C ALA A 73 1.51 8.34 3.86
N ILE A 74 2.60 7.97 4.54
CA ILE A 74 3.59 7.04 4.01
C ILE A 74 3.23 5.64 4.50
N PHE A 75 2.93 4.75 3.56
CA PHE A 75 2.65 3.34 3.82
C PHE A 75 2.98 2.52 2.57
N ASP A 76 3.19 1.23 2.79
CA ASP A 76 3.32 0.24 1.73
C ASP A 76 2.09 -0.67 1.73
N ILE A 77 1.77 -1.24 0.57
CA ILE A 77 0.62 -2.12 0.37
C ILE A 77 1.09 -3.54 0.00
N PRO A 78 0.41 -4.61 0.45
CA PRO A 78 0.77 -5.97 0.07
C PRO A 78 0.69 -6.20 -1.44
N ILE A 79 1.45 -7.17 -1.95
CA ILE A 79 1.58 -7.46 -3.39
C ILE A 79 0.23 -7.63 -4.09
N ILE A 80 -0.77 -8.26 -3.47
CA ILE A 80 -2.12 -8.38 -4.06
C ILE A 80 -2.75 -7.01 -4.38
N GLU A 81 -2.63 -6.04 -3.46
CA GLU A 81 -3.14 -4.69 -3.68
C GLU A 81 -2.31 -3.94 -4.72
N ALA A 82 -0.99 -4.15 -4.74
CA ALA A 82 -0.10 -3.51 -5.70
C ALA A 82 -0.39 -3.96 -7.14
N VAL A 83 -0.56 -5.27 -7.35
CA VAL A 83 -0.93 -5.86 -8.65
C VAL A 83 -2.32 -5.40 -9.06
N TYR A 84 -3.29 -5.42 -8.14
CA TYR A 84 -4.65 -4.92 -8.41
C TYR A 84 -4.64 -3.44 -8.83
N LEU A 85 -3.96 -2.60 -8.06
CA LEU A 85 -3.86 -1.17 -8.34
C LEU A 85 -3.17 -0.89 -9.68
N ASN A 86 -2.11 -1.64 -10.00
CA ASN A 86 -1.40 -1.55 -11.27
C ASN A 86 -2.30 -1.94 -12.46
N GLN A 87 -3.06 -3.04 -12.35
CA GLN A 87 -3.99 -3.44 -13.40
C GLN A 87 -5.06 -2.36 -13.62
N LYS A 88 -5.66 -1.83 -12.53
CA LYS A 88 -6.63 -0.73 -12.63
C LYS A 88 -6.02 0.55 -13.18
N PHE A 89 -4.77 0.87 -12.85
CA PHE A 89 -4.05 1.99 -13.46
C PHE A 89 -3.89 1.80 -14.97
N ASN A 90 -3.49 0.61 -15.42
CA ASN A 90 -3.30 0.28 -16.83
C ASN A 90 -4.61 0.25 -17.63
N GLU A 91 -5.73 -0.15 -16.99
CA GLU A 91 -7.07 -0.12 -17.57
C GLU A 91 -7.61 1.31 -17.76
N HIS A 92 -7.27 2.24 -16.85
CA HIS A 92 -7.87 3.59 -16.81
C HIS A 92 -7.03 4.68 -17.49
N PHE A 93 -5.71 4.51 -17.60
CA PHE A 93 -4.81 5.53 -18.13
C PHE A 93 -4.04 5.02 -19.35
N SER A 94 -3.94 5.86 -20.37
CA SER A 94 -3.16 5.60 -21.58
C SER A 94 -2.50 6.88 -22.12
N GLY A 95 -1.62 6.73 -23.11
CA GLY A 95 -1.05 7.87 -23.85
C GLY A 95 -0.25 8.85 -22.99
N VAL A 96 -0.49 10.15 -23.19
CA VAL A 96 0.23 11.24 -22.50
C VAL A 96 -0.06 11.26 -21.00
N GLU A 97 -1.33 11.15 -20.60
CA GLU A 97 -1.74 11.18 -19.20
C GLU A 97 -1.06 10.08 -18.38
N LYS A 98 -1.03 8.84 -18.90
CA LYS A 98 -0.32 7.74 -18.24
C LYS A 98 1.17 8.03 -18.04
N ARG A 99 1.85 8.59 -19.05
CA ARG A 99 3.27 8.93 -18.97
C ARG A 99 3.54 9.98 -17.89
N GLU A 100 2.71 11.03 -17.82
CA GLU A 100 2.84 12.05 -16.78
C GLU A 100 2.67 11.47 -15.38
N LEU A 101 1.70 10.56 -15.19
CA LEU A 101 1.49 9.88 -13.90
C LEU A 101 2.66 8.96 -13.54
N ILE A 102 3.23 8.24 -14.51
CA ILE A 102 4.44 7.43 -14.33
C ILE A 102 5.63 8.30 -13.92
N ASP A 103 5.82 9.46 -14.55
CA ASP A 103 6.91 10.39 -14.20
C ASP A 103 6.77 10.94 -12.77
N ILE A 104 5.54 11.27 -12.36
CA ILE A 104 5.23 11.67 -10.99
C ILE A 104 5.52 10.51 -10.02
N ALA A 105 5.03 9.31 -10.32
CA ALA A 105 5.25 8.12 -9.51
C ALA A 105 6.74 7.81 -9.36
N ALA A 106 7.52 7.85 -10.43
CA ALA A 106 8.97 7.62 -10.39
C ALA A 106 9.72 8.67 -9.55
N LYS A 107 9.28 9.94 -9.56
CA LYS A 107 9.85 10.98 -8.69
C LYS A 107 9.55 10.72 -7.22
N VAL A 108 8.30 10.38 -6.90
CA VAL A 108 7.87 10.02 -5.53
C VAL A 108 8.62 8.79 -5.05
N ASP A 109 8.75 7.77 -5.91
CA ASP A 109 9.41 6.51 -5.56
C ASP A 109 10.88 6.71 -5.18
N ARG A 110 11.62 7.52 -5.94
CA ARG A 110 13.01 7.88 -5.61
C ARG A 110 13.12 8.59 -4.26
N SER A 111 12.16 9.44 -3.92
CA SER A 111 12.12 10.12 -2.62
C SER A 111 11.87 9.14 -1.48
N LEU A 112 10.89 8.25 -1.64
CA LEU A 112 10.58 7.19 -0.67
C LEU A 112 11.75 6.21 -0.52
N PHE A 113 12.41 5.83 -1.60
CA PHE A 113 13.58 4.97 -1.56
C PHE A 113 14.71 5.60 -0.75
N LYS A 114 15.02 6.88 -1.00
CA LYS A 114 16.04 7.60 -0.23
C LYS A 114 15.68 7.63 1.26
N MET A 115 14.43 7.95 1.57
CA MET A 115 13.95 8.01 2.95
C MET A 115 14.03 6.65 3.66
N LYS A 116 13.56 5.57 3.02
CA LYS A 116 13.63 4.20 3.56
C LYS A 116 15.06 3.75 3.78
N ARG A 117 15.96 4.06 2.84
CA ARG A 117 17.39 3.76 2.97
C ARG A 117 18.01 4.51 4.15
N ASP A 118 17.68 5.78 4.32
CA ASP A 118 18.22 6.59 5.42
C ASP A 118 17.64 6.12 6.77
N ALA A 119 16.34 5.79 6.83
CA ALA A 119 15.69 5.18 7.99
C ALA A 119 16.28 3.81 8.36
N HIS A 120 16.61 2.98 7.36
CA HIS A 120 17.26 1.69 7.58
C HIS A 120 18.65 1.85 8.19
N LYS A 121 19.45 2.79 7.68
CA LYS A 121 20.76 3.11 8.28
C LYS A 121 20.63 3.57 9.73
N GLU A 122 19.69 4.49 9.99
CA GLU A 122 19.40 4.95 11.35
C GLU A 122 19.01 3.80 12.29
N ALA A 123 18.21 2.84 11.82
CA ALA A 123 17.83 1.66 12.59
C ALA A 123 19.03 0.72 12.84
N GLN A 124 19.91 0.53 11.85
CA GLN A 124 21.15 -0.24 12.00
C GLN A 124 22.13 0.40 12.98
N ASP A 125 22.15 1.73 13.04
CA ASP A 125 22.94 2.51 14.01
C ASP A 125 22.34 2.48 15.44
N GLY A 126 21.26 1.71 15.66
CA GLY A 126 20.65 1.50 16.97
C GLY A 126 19.76 2.66 17.44
N LYS A 127 19.35 3.58 16.56
CA LYS A 127 18.42 4.64 16.93
C LYS A 127 17.04 4.07 17.24
N ASP A 128 16.32 4.80 18.10
CA ASP A 128 14.97 4.44 18.51
C ASP A 128 14.01 4.40 17.31
N GLN A 129 13.32 3.26 17.16
CA GLN A 129 12.47 2.99 16.01
C GLN A 129 11.21 3.87 16.00
N ILE A 130 10.69 4.25 17.17
CA ILE A 130 9.52 5.13 17.28
C ILE A 130 9.88 6.51 16.74
N GLN A 131 11.07 7.01 17.06
CA GLN A 131 11.58 8.28 16.53
C GLN A 131 11.79 8.25 15.01
N ILE A 132 12.32 7.15 14.46
CA ILE A 132 12.49 6.97 13.01
C ILE A 132 11.12 7.03 12.30
N VAL A 133 10.14 6.26 12.81
CA VAL A 133 8.78 6.23 12.23
C VAL A 133 8.08 7.58 12.36
N ALA A 134 8.23 8.27 13.49
CA ALA A 134 7.68 9.61 13.69
C ALA A 134 8.27 10.62 12.69
N LYS A 135 9.59 10.58 12.48
CA LYS A 135 10.29 11.42 11.48
C LYS A 135 9.75 11.14 10.07
N MET A 136 9.65 9.87 9.67
CA MET A 136 9.08 9.52 8.37
C MET A 136 7.64 10.03 8.20
N SER A 137 6.82 9.92 9.25
CA SER A 137 5.42 10.37 9.22
C SER A 137 5.28 11.89 9.03
N MET A 138 6.28 12.67 9.48
CA MET A 138 6.31 14.13 9.35
C MET A 138 6.66 14.63 7.95
N GLU A 139 7.33 13.80 7.13
CA GLU A 139 7.78 14.18 5.78
C GLU A 139 6.63 14.40 4.78
N ARG A 140 5.42 13.87 5.09
CA ARG A 140 4.18 14.07 4.32
C ARG A 140 4.38 13.98 2.80
N VAL A 141 4.84 12.83 2.32
CA VAL A 141 5.09 12.62 0.89
C VAL A 141 3.77 12.52 0.13
N ARG A 142 3.60 13.38 -0.88
CA ARG A 142 2.39 13.42 -1.70
C ARG A 142 2.26 12.16 -2.57
N CYS A 143 1.13 11.48 -2.46
CA CYS A 143 0.78 10.31 -3.28
C CYS A 143 0.71 10.68 -4.77
N PRO A 144 1.23 9.83 -5.68
CA PRO A 144 1.20 10.09 -7.12
C PRO A 144 -0.22 10.06 -7.70
N LEU A 145 -1.16 9.36 -7.06
CA LEU A 145 -2.56 9.28 -7.48
C LEU A 145 -3.41 10.46 -6.98
N LEU A 146 -2.87 11.41 -6.22
CA LEU A 146 -3.62 12.60 -5.82
C LEU A 146 -3.78 13.54 -7.03
N GLY A 147 -5.01 13.74 -7.50
CA GLY A 147 -5.34 14.66 -8.59
C GLY A 147 -5.31 16.13 -8.16
N LYS A 148 -5.62 17.04 -9.09
CA LYS A 148 -5.62 18.50 -8.86
C LYS A 148 -6.71 18.98 -7.89
N ASN A 149 -7.81 18.24 -7.76
CA ASN A 149 -8.98 18.61 -6.94
C ASN A 149 -9.05 17.88 -5.60
N ASP A 150 -7.89 17.50 -5.04
CA ASP A 150 -7.76 16.66 -3.85
C ASP A 150 -8.48 15.29 -3.93
N LEU A 151 -8.84 14.88 -5.15
CA LEU A 151 -9.49 13.61 -5.43
C LEU A 151 -8.46 12.60 -5.93
N CYS A 152 -8.45 11.40 -5.34
CA CYS A 152 -7.64 10.29 -5.85
C CYS A 152 -8.10 9.90 -7.25
N LEU A 153 -7.18 9.82 -8.19
CA LEU A 153 -7.42 9.44 -9.59
C LEU A 153 -7.93 7.99 -9.73
N LEU A 154 -7.66 7.14 -8.73
CA LEU A 154 -8.18 5.78 -8.62
C LEU A 154 -8.98 5.59 -7.32
N TYR A 155 -9.81 6.58 -6.95
CA TYR A 155 -10.54 6.55 -5.66
C TYR A 155 -11.33 5.25 -5.43
N LYS A 156 -12.00 4.74 -6.47
CA LYS A 156 -12.77 3.48 -6.40
C LYS A 156 -11.89 2.25 -6.13
N TYR A 157 -10.62 2.29 -6.53
CA TYR A 157 -9.67 1.19 -6.45
C TYR A 157 -8.59 1.44 -5.40
N ARG A 158 -8.83 2.38 -4.48
CA ARG A 158 -7.88 2.72 -3.43
C ARG A 158 -7.59 1.50 -2.52
N PRO A 159 -6.34 1.32 -2.06
CA PRO A 159 -5.97 0.26 -1.12
C PRO A 159 -6.74 0.31 0.20
N LEU A 160 -6.76 -0.79 0.94
CA LEU A 160 -7.50 -0.89 2.20
C LEU A 160 -7.06 0.15 3.23
N THR A 161 -5.76 0.41 3.36
CA THR A 161 -5.22 1.48 4.23
C THR A 161 -5.84 2.85 3.92
N CYS A 162 -6.08 3.17 2.64
CA CYS A 162 -6.76 4.41 2.23
C CYS A 162 -8.27 4.42 2.54
N ARG A 163 -8.90 3.24 2.64
CA ARG A 163 -10.34 3.11 2.94
C ARG A 163 -10.62 3.33 4.41
N VAL A 164 -9.74 2.83 5.27
CA VAL A 164 -9.92 2.83 6.74
C VAL A 164 -9.27 4.00 7.45
N TYR A 165 -8.50 4.84 6.74
CA TYR A 165 -7.73 5.94 7.33
C TYR A 165 -8.55 6.88 8.25
N GLY A 166 -9.84 7.04 7.97
CA GLY A 166 -10.73 7.94 8.71
C GLY A 166 -11.36 7.37 9.98
N ILE A 167 -11.12 6.10 10.31
CA ILE A 167 -11.67 5.44 11.50
C ILE A 167 -10.53 4.97 12.41
N PRO A 168 -10.79 4.68 13.70
CA PRO A 168 -9.79 4.15 14.59
C PRO A 168 -9.30 2.79 14.10
N THR A 169 -7.98 2.63 14.05
CA THR A 169 -7.33 1.37 13.68
C THR A 169 -6.37 0.94 14.78
N ALA A 170 -6.08 -0.35 14.89
CA ALA A 170 -5.08 -0.87 15.82
C ALA A 170 -4.07 -1.77 15.10
N THR A 171 -2.79 -1.62 15.45
CA THR A 171 -1.69 -2.46 14.96
C THR A 171 -0.79 -2.82 16.14
N ALA A 172 -0.55 -4.12 16.35
CA ALA A 172 0.19 -4.62 17.51
C ALA A 172 -0.33 -4.09 18.86
N GLY A 173 -1.65 -3.96 18.99
CA GLY A 173 -2.32 -3.47 20.20
C GLY A 173 -2.36 -1.94 20.35
N GLU A 174 -1.56 -1.21 19.57
CA GLU A 174 -1.54 0.26 19.60
C GLU A 174 -2.61 0.84 18.68
N SER A 175 -3.37 1.80 19.18
CA SER A 175 -4.44 2.47 18.42
C SER A 175 -3.92 3.71 17.68
N HIS A 176 -4.38 3.89 16.45
CA HIS A 176 -4.05 5.00 15.57
C HIS A 176 -5.32 5.66 15.06
N ILE A 177 -5.34 7.00 15.11
CA ILE A 177 -6.40 7.84 14.57
C ILE A 177 -5.80 8.83 13.57
N CYS A 178 -6.54 9.15 12.51
CA CYS A 178 -6.16 10.24 11.61
C CYS A 178 -6.24 11.58 12.36
N GLY A 179 -5.23 12.44 12.17
CA GLY A 179 -5.14 13.75 12.83
C GLY A 179 -6.22 14.76 12.42
N ARG A 180 -7.06 14.42 11.44
CA ARG A 180 -8.23 15.23 11.06
C ARG A 180 -9.52 14.78 11.69
N THR A 181 -9.56 13.66 12.41
CA THR A 181 -10.76 13.13 13.08
C THR A 181 -11.02 13.80 14.42
N ASN A 182 -12.23 13.69 14.96
CA ASN A 182 -12.56 14.15 16.32
C ASN A 182 -12.56 13.01 17.36
N PHE A 183 -11.97 11.85 17.04
CA PHE A 183 -11.80 10.78 18.02
C PHE A 183 -10.89 11.28 19.16
N LYS A 184 -11.33 11.09 20.40
CA LYS A 184 -10.61 11.53 21.60
C LYS A 184 -9.77 10.40 22.17
N GLN A 185 -8.51 10.68 22.46
CA GLN A 185 -7.64 9.73 23.13
C GLN A 185 -8.17 9.39 24.53
N GLY A 186 -8.14 8.11 24.90
CA GLY A 186 -8.64 7.60 26.19
C GLY A 186 -10.12 7.19 26.20
N GLU A 187 -10.88 7.52 25.16
CA GLU A 187 -12.26 7.06 24.99
C GLU A 187 -12.34 5.72 24.24
N GLN A 188 -13.46 5.01 24.39
CA GLN A 188 -13.69 3.74 23.70
C GLN A 188 -14.49 3.94 22.41
N TYR A 189 -13.89 3.50 21.30
CA TYR A 189 -14.51 3.48 19.97
C TYR A 189 -14.32 2.12 19.31
N PRO A 190 -15.15 1.74 18.32
CA PRO A 190 -14.86 0.61 17.46
C PRO A 190 -13.53 0.82 16.74
N THR A 191 -12.60 -0.11 16.94
CA THR A 191 -11.25 -0.03 16.39
C THR A 191 -11.01 -1.21 15.45
N LEU A 192 -10.66 -0.92 14.21
CA LEU A 192 -10.35 -1.95 13.23
C LEU A 192 -8.97 -2.55 13.49
N ASN A 193 -8.90 -3.87 13.68
CA ASN A 193 -7.65 -4.58 13.82
C ASN A 193 -6.96 -4.75 12.44
N MET A 194 -5.88 -4.00 12.24
CA MET A 194 -5.10 -4.05 10.99
C MET A 194 -4.28 -5.33 10.86
N ASP A 195 -3.83 -5.94 11.95
CA ASP A 195 -3.05 -7.20 11.90
C ASP A 195 -3.90 -8.33 11.30
N SER A 196 -5.19 -8.40 11.66
CA SER A 196 -6.14 -9.35 11.07
C SER A 196 -6.34 -9.09 9.58
N LEU A 197 -6.41 -7.81 9.18
CA LEU A 197 -6.59 -7.42 7.78
C LEU A 197 -5.37 -7.75 6.93
N TYR A 198 -4.18 -7.42 7.42
CA TYR A 198 -2.91 -7.78 6.77
C TYR A 198 -2.76 -9.30 6.66
N SER A 199 -3.17 -10.08 7.66
CA SER A 199 -3.14 -11.55 7.58
C SER A 199 -4.00 -12.09 6.44
N LYS A 200 -5.19 -11.50 6.21
CA LYS A 200 -6.06 -11.86 5.07
C LYS A 200 -5.44 -11.47 3.73
N LEU A 201 -4.87 -10.27 3.62
CA LEU A 201 -4.15 -9.84 2.42
C LEU A 201 -2.94 -10.73 2.12
N GLN A 202 -2.23 -11.15 3.15
CA GLN A 202 -1.09 -12.06 3.04
C GLN A 202 -1.50 -13.44 2.54
N LEU A 203 -2.65 -13.95 3.02
CA LEU A 203 -3.20 -15.21 2.53
C LEU A 203 -3.53 -15.14 1.03
N ILE A 204 -4.24 -14.08 0.60
CA ILE A 204 -4.58 -13.90 -0.83
C ILE A 204 -3.30 -13.75 -1.66
N SER A 205 -2.31 -13.02 -1.14
CA SER A 205 -0.99 -12.86 -1.79
C SER A 205 -0.26 -14.19 -1.93
N ALA A 206 -0.27 -15.03 -0.90
CA ALA A 206 0.35 -16.35 -0.92
C ALA A 206 -0.33 -17.29 -1.93
N GLU A 207 -1.66 -17.36 -1.92
CA GLU A 207 -2.45 -18.12 -2.89
C GLU A 207 -2.16 -17.67 -4.33
N MET A 208 -2.12 -16.35 -4.57
CA MET A 208 -1.80 -15.77 -5.87
C MET A 208 -0.43 -16.21 -6.36
N THR A 209 0.60 -16.07 -5.53
CA THR A 209 1.97 -16.47 -5.92
C THR A 209 2.12 -17.98 -6.12
N ALA A 210 1.38 -18.79 -5.35
CA ALA A 210 1.40 -20.24 -5.48
C ALA A 210 0.74 -20.71 -6.79
N ASP A 211 -0.43 -20.14 -7.13
CA ASP A 211 -1.15 -20.48 -8.36
C ASP A 211 -0.39 -20.06 -9.62
N LEU A 212 0.34 -18.94 -9.54
CA LEU A 212 1.26 -18.48 -10.60
C LEU A 212 2.53 -19.33 -10.70
N LYS A 213 2.79 -20.23 -9.73
CA LYS A 213 4.03 -21.00 -9.61
C LYS A 213 5.27 -20.11 -9.55
N ALA A 214 5.15 -18.98 -8.85
CA ALA A 214 6.26 -18.08 -8.63
C ALA A 214 7.41 -18.83 -7.93
N THR A 215 8.59 -18.84 -8.54
CA THR A 215 9.77 -19.50 -7.92
C THR A 215 10.29 -18.70 -6.72
N ASN A 216 10.01 -17.40 -6.70
CA ASN A 216 10.37 -16.51 -5.63
C ASN A 216 9.29 -16.46 -4.55
N ILE A 217 9.36 -17.39 -3.61
CA ILE A 217 8.40 -17.53 -2.51
C ILE A 217 8.24 -16.27 -1.64
N LYS A 218 9.24 -15.37 -1.63
CA LYS A 218 9.20 -14.13 -0.85
C LYS A 218 8.34 -13.04 -1.49
N VAL A 219 7.93 -13.21 -2.74
CA VAL A 219 7.07 -12.22 -3.43
C VAL A 219 5.75 -12.02 -2.68
N CYS A 220 5.20 -13.07 -2.05
CA CYS A 220 3.95 -12.95 -1.31
C CYS A 220 4.07 -12.05 -0.07
N GLU A 221 5.28 -11.86 0.48
CA GLU A 221 5.57 -11.01 1.64
C GLU A 221 5.95 -9.57 1.26
N MET A 222 5.98 -9.26 -0.04
CA MET A 222 6.36 -7.93 -0.50
C MET A 222 5.32 -6.90 -0.11
N LEU A 223 5.78 -5.87 0.60
CA LEU A 223 5.07 -4.60 0.71
C LEU A 223 5.65 -3.64 -0.32
N ILE A 224 4.79 -2.91 -1.03
CA ILE A 224 5.16 -2.09 -2.18
C ILE A 224 4.55 -0.70 -1.97
N PRO A 225 5.31 0.41 -2.07
CA PRO A 225 4.71 1.74 -2.02
C PRO A 225 3.83 1.97 -3.25
N VAL A 226 2.79 2.78 -3.11
CA VAL A 226 1.88 3.10 -4.24
C VAL A 226 2.66 3.60 -5.46
N SER A 227 3.73 4.39 -5.26
CA SER A 227 4.58 4.87 -6.35
C SER A 227 5.23 3.73 -7.15
N MET A 228 5.78 2.73 -6.47
CA MET A 228 6.39 1.56 -7.10
C MET A 228 5.32 0.72 -7.80
N ALA A 229 4.17 0.50 -7.16
CA ALA A 229 3.07 -0.25 -7.75
C ALA A 229 2.63 0.29 -9.13
N LEU A 230 2.66 1.61 -9.35
CA LEU A 230 2.29 2.21 -10.64
C LEU A 230 3.33 2.03 -11.75
N ILE A 231 4.61 1.89 -11.39
CA ILE A 231 5.74 1.86 -12.35
C ILE A 231 6.33 0.46 -12.53
N THR A 232 5.93 -0.50 -11.70
CA THR A 232 6.32 -1.91 -11.82
C THR A 232 5.54 -2.59 -12.94
N ASP A 233 6.27 -3.35 -13.76
CA ASP A 233 5.69 -4.33 -14.66
C ASP A 233 5.60 -5.68 -13.93
N PHE A 234 4.40 -6.02 -13.46
CA PHE A 234 4.13 -7.30 -12.80
C PHE A 234 3.97 -8.36 -13.88
N ASN A 235 5.08 -8.83 -14.45
CA ASN A 235 5.18 -9.84 -15.50
C ASN A 235 5.74 -11.18 -14.98
N GLU A 236 5.87 -12.21 -15.83
CA GLU A 236 6.46 -13.51 -15.46
C GLU A 236 7.85 -13.36 -14.81
N ALA A 237 8.69 -12.47 -15.34
CA ALA A 237 10.02 -12.21 -14.81
C ALA A 237 9.98 -11.63 -13.39
N PHE A 238 9.00 -10.78 -13.07
CA PHE A 238 8.79 -10.27 -11.72
C PHE A 238 8.49 -11.38 -10.72
N PHE A 239 7.65 -12.34 -11.11
CA PHE A 239 7.30 -13.49 -10.26
C PHE A 239 8.34 -14.63 -10.33
N GLY A 240 9.37 -14.50 -11.17
CA GLY A 240 10.37 -15.55 -11.38
C GLY A 240 9.80 -16.80 -12.05
N ILE A 241 8.83 -16.64 -12.94
CA ILE A 241 8.22 -17.73 -13.72
C ILE A 241 9.10 -17.96 -14.97
N GLU A 242 9.46 -19.21 -15.26
CA GLU A 242 10.32 -19.60 -16.40
C GLU A 242 9.56 -20.07 -17.65
#